data_AF-R6K0F4-F1
#
_entry.id   AF-R6K0F4-F1
#
_cell.length_a   1.000
_cell.length_b   1.000
_cell.length_c   1.000
_cell.angle_alpha   90.00
_cell.angle_beta   90.00
_cell.angle_gamma   90.00
#
_symmetry.space_group_name_H-M   'P 1'
#
loop_
_entity.id
_entity.type
_entity.pdbx_description
1 polymer ?
#
loop_
_entity_poly.entity_id
_entity_poly.type
_entity_poly.pdbx_seq_one_letter_code
_entity_poly.pdbx_strand_id
1 'polypeptide(L)' 'MASSLEYVQYVAAQLSGAGVISYKKLFGEYGLWCGGKFFGTVENNQFYVVSGGGAG' A
#
# COMPACT_ATOMS: atom_id res chain seq x y z
N MET A 1 -0.42 2.53 -15.95
CA MET A 1 0.20 1.19 -16.00
C MET A 1 -0.10 0.49 -14.70
N ALA A 2 -0.66 -0.72 -14.75
CA ALA A 2 -0.95 -1.47 -13.53
C ALA A 2 0.35 -1.83 -12.81
N SER A 3 0.34 -1.72 -11.49
CA SER A 3 1.48 -2.13 -10.67
C SER A 3 1.68 -3.65 -10.71
N SER A 4 2.94 -4.11 -10.69
CA SER A 4 3.25 -5.53 -10.62
C SER A 4 3.06 -6.05 -9.19
N LEU A 5 2.59 -7.29 -9.06
CA LEU A 5 2.44 -7.92 -7.75
C LEU A 5 3.80 -8.03 -7.02
N GLU A 6 4.88 -8.27 -7.76
CA GLU A 6 6.23 -8.35 -7.23
C GLU A 6 6.67 -7.03 -6.56
N TYR A 7 6.37 -5.88 -7.18
CA TYR A 7 6.67 -4.58 -6.59
C TYR A 7 5.86 -4.33 -5.31
N VAL A 8 4.58 -4.72 -5.29
CA VAL A 8 3.73 -4.61 -4.10
C VAL A 8 4.24 -5.49 -2.95
N GLN A 9 4.68 -6.72 -3.25
CA GLN A 9 5.29 -7.62 -2.27
C GLN A 9 6.61 -7.06 -1.74
N TYR A 10 7.44 -6.47 -2.61
CA TYR A 10 8.66 -5.76 -2.21
C TYR A 10 8.35 -4.64 -1.21
N VAL A 11 7.39 -3.75 -1.52
CA VAL A 11 6.97 -2.67 -0.62
C VAL A 11 6.45 -3.22 0.71
N ALA A 12 5.60 -4.25 0.69
CA ALA A 12 5.07 -4.87 1.91
C ALA A 12 6.19 -5.49 2.77
N ALA A 13 7.19 -6.13 2.15
CA ALA A 13 8.35 -6.68 2.85
C ALA A 13 9.20 -5.59 3.51
N GLN A 14 9.45 -4.47 2.82
CA GLN A 14 10.17 -3.32 3.39
C GLN A 14 9.42 -2.70 4.58
N LEU A 15 8.09 -2.74 4.56
CA LEU A 15 7.22 -2.20 5.62
C LEU A 15 6.91 -3.20 6.75
N SER A 16 7.45 -4.42 6.70
CA SER A 16 7.16 -5.47 7.69
C SER A 16 7.52 -5.08 9.13
N GLY A 17 8.48 -4.17 9.32
CA GLY A 17 8.83 -3.62 10.64
C GLY A 17 7.77 -2.70 11.26
N ALA A 18 6.83 -2.17 10.46
CA ALA A 18 5.76 -1.29 10.93
C ALA A 18 4.52 -2.07 11.46
N GLY A 19 4.43 -3.37 11.17
CA GLY A 19 3.33 -4.24 11.59
C GLY A 19 2.86 -5.18 10.49
N VAL A 20 1.65 -5.73 10.65
CA VAL A 20 1.04 -6.64 9.66
C VAL A 20 0.55 -5.84 8.46
N ILE A 21 1.29 -5.94 7.36
CA ILE A 21 0.94 -5.30 6.07
C ILE A 21 0.06 -6.23 5.25
N SER A 22 -1.05 -5.69 4.76
CA SER A 22 -1.96 -6.34 3.83
C SER A 22 -2.23 -5.43 2.65
N TYR A 23 -2.46 -6.02 1.47
CA TYR A 23 -2.69 -5.27 0.25
C TYR A 23 -3.86 -5.87 -0.54
N LYS A 24 -4.61 -5.00 -1.22
CA LYS A 24 -5.78 -5.41 -2.02
C LYS A 24 -5.74 -4.70 -3.36
N LYS A 25 -5.99 -5.44 -4.43
CA LYS A 25 -6.06 -4.88 -5.78
C LYS A 25 -7.32 -4.03 -5.92
N LEU A 26 -7.14 -2.78 -6.36
CA LEU A 26 -8.17 -1.78 -6.61
C LEU A 26 -8.06 -1.34 -8.08
N PHE A 27 -8.79 -2.02 -8.97
CA PHE A 27 -8.91 -1.63 -10.39
C PHE A 27 -7.57 -1.34 -11.13
N GLY A 28 -6.56 -2.19 -10.91
CA GLY A 28 -5.25 -2.08 -11.57
C GLY A 28 -4.13 -1.62 -10.64
N GLU A 29 -4.49 -0.95 -9.55
CA GLU A 29 -3.58 -0.47 -8.50
C GLU A 29 -3.75 -1.29 -7.23
N TYR A 30 -2.99 -1.01 -6.17
CA TYR A 30 -3.11 -1.71 -4.89
C TYR A 30 -3.28 -0.72 -3.74
N GLY A 31 -4.30 -0.94 -2.91
CA GLY A 31 -4.36 -0.31 -1.59
C GLY A 31 -3.50 -1.07 -0.59
N LEU A 32 -2.96 -0.36 0.39
CA LEU A 32 -2.14 -0.90 1.48
C LEU A 32 -2.77 -0.60 2.85
N TRP A 33 -2.83 -1.61 3.70
CA TRP A 33 -3.32 -1.53 5.08
C TRP A 33 -2.29 -2.09 6.06
N CYS A 34 -2.10 -1.40 7.19
CA CYS A 34 -1.30 -1.86 8.32
C CYS A 34 -2.24 -2.12 9.50
N GLY A 35 -2.35 -3.37 9.95
CA GLY A 35 -3.27 -3.74 11.02
C GLY A 35 -4.73 -3.36 10.76
N GLY A 36 -5.17 -3.38 9.49
CA GLY A 36 -6.52 -2.99 9.07
C GLY A 36 -6.74 -1.49 8.85
N LYS A 37 -5.74 -0.63 9.09
CA LYS A 37 -5.81 0.81 8.77
C LYS A 37 -5.18 1.10 7.42
N PHE A 38 -5.93 1.77 6.55
CA PHE A 38 -5.42 2.21 5.24
C PHE A 38 -4.34 3.27 5.43
N PHE A 39 -3.21 3.12 4.75
CA PHE A 39 -2.09 4.06 4.88
C PHE A 39 -1.43 4.45 3.56
N GLY A 40 -1.79 3.82 2.44
CA GLY A 40 -1.13 4.09 1.18
C GLY A 40 -1.68 3.32 -0.01
N THR A 41 -1.18 3.68 -1.18
CA THR A 41 -1.45 3.02 -2.45
C THR A 41 -0.15 2.68 -3.17
N VAL A 42 -0.21 1.71 -4.06
CA VAL A 42 0.84 1.42 -5.04
C VAL A 42 0.25 1.63 -6.42
N GLU A 43 0.79 2.62 -7.10
CA GLU A 43 0.31 3.12 -8.38
C GLU A 43 1.46 3.24 -9.37
N ASN A 44 1.35 2.65 -10.56
CA ASN A 44 2.43 2.63 -11.56
C ASN A 44 3.81 2.18 -11.01
N ASN A 45 3.86 1.17 -10.13
CA ASN A 45 5.08 0.77 -9.41
C ASN A 45 5.73 1.90 -8.59
N GLN A 46 4.91 2.76 -7.99
CA GLN A 46 5.33 3.77 -7.02
C GLN A 46 4.47 3.65 -5.78
N PHE A 47 5.09 3.76 -4.61
CA PHE A 47 4.41 3.74 -3.32
C PHE A 47 4.06 5.17 -2.88
N TYR A 48 2.78 5.40 -2.58
CA TYR A 48 2.25 6.65 -2.07
C TYR A 48 1.72 6.46 -0.65
N VAL A 49 2.14 7.34 0.27
CA VAL A 49 1.63 7.36 1.64
C VAL A 49 0.47 8.35 1.73
N VAL A 50 -0.64 7.91 2.31
CA VAL A 50 -1.70 8.82 2.72
C VAL A 50 -1.22 9.57 3.94
N SER A 51 -0.74 10.80 3.73
CA SER A 51 -0.51 11.74 4.84
C SER A 51 -1.86 12.02 5.48
N GLY A 52 -2.00 11.70 6.76
CA GLY A 52 -3.24 11.88 7.52
C GLY A 52 -3.66 13.35 7.57
N GLY A 53 -4.45 13.76 6.59
CA GLY A 53 -5.24 14.99 6.56
C GLY A 53 -6.75 14.71 6.56
N GLY A 54 -7.16 13.52 7.01
CA GLY A 54 -8.56 13.25 7.36
C GLY A 54 -8.84 13.79 8.75
N ALA A 55 -9.19 15.07 8.84
CA ALA A 55 -9.85 15.63 10.01
C ALA A 55 -11.15 14.85 10.30
N GLY A 56 -11.50 14.75 11.58
CA GLY A 56 -12.67 14.01 12.08
C GLY A 56 -14.01 14.65 11.75
#